data_AF-A0A630VAB2-F1
#
_entry.id   AF-A0A630VAB2-F1
#
_cell.length_a   1.000
_cell.length_b   1.000
_cell.length_c   1.000
_cell.angle_alpha   90.00
_cell.angle_beta   90.00
_cell.angle_gamma   90.00
#
_symmetry.space_group_name_H-M   'P 1'
#
loop_
_entity.id
_entity.type
_entity.pdbx_description
1 polymer ?
#
loop_
_entity_poly.entity_id
_entity_poly.type
_entity_poly.pdbx_seq_one_letter_code
_entity_poly.pdbx_strand_id
1 'polypeptide(L)'
;MFDKRHRITLLFNANKAYDRQVVEGVGEYLQASQSEWDIFIEEDFRARIDNIKEWLGDGVIADYDDDDIAQLLADVDVPIVGVGGSYHLAENYPAVHYIATDNHALVESAFLHLKEKGVNRFAFYGLPDSSRKHWAAEREYAFRQLVAE
;
A
#
# COMPACT_ATOMS: atom_id res chain seq x y z
N MET A 1 14.58 10.01 29.60
CA MET A 1 15.48 9.09 28.89
C MET A 1 14.59 8.00 28.35
N PHE A 2 14.20 8.10 27.08
CA PHE A 2 13.49 7.01 26.41
C PHE A 2 14.54 5.93 26.18
N ASP A 3 14.33 4.75 26.77
CA ASP A 3 15.42 3.80 27.03
C ASP A 3 15.52 2.69 25.97
N LYS A 4 14.72 2.77 24.90
CA LYS A 4 14.76 1.79 23.81
C LYS A 4 14.42 2.44 22.47
N ARG A 5 15.40 2.45 21.56
CA ARG A 5 15.17 2.70 20.13
C ARG A 5 14.41 1.52 19.53
N HIS A 6 13.40 1.82 18.72
CA HIS A 6 12.64 0.80 18.00
C HIS A 6 13.14 0.72 16.56
N ARG A 7 13.44 -0.49 16.10
CA ARG A 7 13.84 -0.71 14.72
C ARG A 7 12.60 -0.96 13.87
N ILE A 8 12.34 -0.09 12.89
CA ILE A 8 11.18 -0.20 12.00
C ILE A 8 11.65 -0.53 10.59
N THR A 9 11.12 -1.61 10.01
CA THR A 9 11.43 -2.04 8.64
C THR A 9 10.33 -1.62 7.68
N LEU A 10 10.72 -0.97 6.60
CA LEU A 10 9.86 -0.55 5.50
C LEU A 10 10.08 -1.48 4.31
N LEU A 11 9.04 -2.18 3.89
CA LEU A 11 9.05 -3.09 2.75
C LEU A 11 8.30 -2.46 1.56
N PHE A 12 9.02 -1.62 0.82
CA PHE A 12 8.51 -0.86 -0.32
C PHE A 12 9.54 -0.84 -1.45
N ASN A 13 9.09 -0.64 -2.69
CA ASN A 13 9.97 -0.55 -3.85
C ASN A 13 10.21 0.91 -4.23
N ALA A 14 11.38 1.46 -3.84
CA ALA A 14 11.73 2.85 -4.08
C ALA A 14 11.84 3.23 -5.58
N ASN A 15 11.79 2.26 -6.51
CA ASN A 15 11.69 2.56 -7.94
C ASN A 15 10.30 3.09 -8.34
N LYS A 16 9.25 2.82 -7.56
CA LYS A 16 7.89 3.33 -7.82
C LYS A 16 7.67 4.69 -7.15
N ALA A 17 7.07 5.63 -7.89
CA ALA A 17 6.79 6.96 -7.35
C ALA A 17 5.80 6.93 -6.17
N TYR A 18 4.80 6.04 -6.22
CA TYR A 18 3.84 5.84 -5.14
C TYR A 18 4.56 5.42 -3.84
N ASP A 19 5.34 4.35 -3.89
CA ASP A 19 6.09 3.82 -2.75
C ASP A 19 7.03 4.87 -2.13
N ARG A 20 7.70 5.69 -2.96
CA ARG A 20 8.55 6.79 -2.45
C ARG A 20 7.76 7.80 -1.64
N GLN A 21 6.56 8.18 -2.08
CA GLN A 21 5.71 9.12 -1.33
C GLN A 21 5.23 8.53 0.00
N VAL A 22 4.94 7.23 0.04
CA VAL A 22 4.59 6.55 1.30
C VAL A 22 5.77 6.60 2.27
N VAL A 23 6.98 6.27 1.80
CA VAL A 23 8.21 6.32 2.61
C VAL A 23 8.51 7.75 3.09
N GLU A 24 8.32 8.76 2.23
CA GLU A 24 8.43 10.18 2.61
C GLU A 24 7.47 10.53 3.75
N GLY A 25 6.21 10.10 3.69
CA GLY A 25 5.22 10.32 4.75
C GLY A 25 5.60 9.66 6.09
N VAL A 26 6.22 8.48 6.07
CA VAL A 26 6.80 7.88 7.29
C VAL A 26 7.93 8.76 7.84
N GLY A 27 8.77 9.31 6.96
CA GLY A 27 9.81 10.27 7.33
C GLY A 27 9.25 11.56 7.96
N GLU A 28 8.16 12.10 7.40
CA GLU A 28 7.45 13.27 7.96
C GLU A 28 6.92 12.99 9.37
N TYR A 29 6.35 11.80 9.60
CA TYR A 29 5.93 11.39 10.94
C TYR A 29 7.09 11.33 11.92
N LEU A 30 8.24 10.79 11.52
CA LEU A 30 9.44 10.73 12.38
C LEU A 30 9.91 12.14 12.78
N GLN A 31 9.94 13.07 11.82
CA GLN A 31 10.31 14.47 12.08
C GLN A 31 9.32 15.16 13.03
N ALA A 32 8.02 14.97 12.84
CA ALA A 32 6.98 15.62 13.64
C ALA A 32 6.86 15.03 15.05
N SER A 33 6.97 13.70 15.19
CA SER A 33 6.77 13.00 16.47
C SER A 33 7.99 13.02 17.38
N GLN A 34 9.19 13.31 16.85
CA GLN A 34 10.47 13.17 17.58
C GLN A 34 10.64 11.75 18.16
N SER A 35 10.10 10.74 17.46
CA SER A 35 10.21 9.34 17.87
C SER A 35 11.65 8.84 17.73
N GLU A 36 12.09 7.99 18.65
CA GLU A 36 13.40 7.34 18.58
C GLU A 36 13.35 6.04 17.78
N TRP A 37 13.07 6.15 16.47
CA TRP A 37 13.03 5.01 15.55
C TRP A 37 14.26 4.96 14.64
N ASP A 38 14.84 3.78 14.51
CA ASP A 38 15.83 3.48 13.47
C ASP A 38 15.08 2.84 12.28
N ILE A 39 14.93 3.59 11.19
CA ILE A 39 14.17 3.17 10.00
C ILE A 39 15.10 2.52 8.98
N PHE A 40 14.70 1.35 8.48
CA PHE A 40 15.40 0.61 7.43
C PHE A 40 14.45 0.41 6.25
N ILE A 41 14.90 0.74 5.05
CA ILE A 41 14.18 0.45 3.80
C ILE A 41 14.87 -0.73 3.17
N GLU A 42 14.18 -1.87 3.07
CA GLU A 42 14.74 -3.03 2.38
C GLU A 42 14.11 -3.18 1.00
N GLU A 43 14.93 -3.00 -0.02
CA GLU A 43 14.51 -3.13 -1.42
C GLU A 43 14.64 -4.57 -1.96
N ASP A 44 15.45 -5.43 -1.32
CA ASP A 44 15.76 -6.80 -1.77
C ASP A 44 15.31 -7.89 -0.78
N PHE A 45 14.15 -7.68 -0.17
CA PHE A 45 13.56 -8.64 0.78
C PHE A 45 13.30 -10.03 0.16
N ARG A 46 13.15 -10.09 -1.16
CA ARG A 46 12.93 -11.33 -1.92
C ARG A 46 14.18 -12.22 -1.99
N ALA A 47 15.38 -11.65 -1.91
CA ALA A 47 16.63 -12.41 -1.87
C ALA A 47 16.96 -12.97 -0.48
N ARG A 48 16.25 -12.54 0.58
CA ARG A 48 16.57 -12.85 1.99
C ARG A 48 15.39 -13.42 2.78
N ILE A 49 14.52 -14.16 2.09
CA ILE A 49 13.29 -14.76 2.62
C ILE A 49 13.56 -15.65 3.84
N ASP A 50 14.62 -16.46 3.79
CA ASP A 50 14.86 -17.54 4.77
C ASP A 50 15.07 -17.06 6.21
N ASN A 51 15.46 -15.79 6.42
CA ASN A 51 15.74 -15.24 7.75
C ASN A 51 14.88 -14.02 8.12
N ILE A 52 13.74 -13.78 7.46
CA ILE A 52 13.01 -12.50 7.63
C ILE A 52 12.72 -12.12 9.08
N LYS A 53 12.36 -13.10 9.92
CA LYS A 53 12.10 -12.89 11.35
C LYS A 53 13.30 -12.34 12.14
N GLU A 54 14.52 -12.67 11.74
CA GLU A 54 15.74 -12.20 12.41
C GLU A 54 16.06 -10.72 12.07
N TRP A 55 15.52 -10.20 10.96
CA TRP A 55 15.84 -8.86 10.49
C TRP A 55 14.68 -7.86 10.36
N LEU A 56 13.44 -8.21 10.71
CA LEU A 56 12.30 -7.27 10.67
C LEU A 56 12.35 -6.16 11.73
N GLY A 57 13.12 -6.33 12.82
CA GLY A 57 13.17 -5.34 13.90
C GLY A 57 11.99 -5.47 14.86
N ASP A 58 11.53 -4.33 15.40
CA ASP A 58 10.43 -4.24 16.37
C ASP A 58 9.06 -3.94 15.71
N GLY A 59 9.01 -3.64 14.40
CA GLY A 59 7.77 -3.34 13.68
C GLY A 59 7.96 -3.16 12.18
N VAL A 60 6.88 -3.30 11.41
CA VAL A 60 6.91 -3.34 9.94
C VAL A 60 5.82 -2.46 9.33
N ILE A 61 6.18 -1.70 8.30
CA ILE A 61 5.23 -1.04 7.39
C ILE A 61 5.52 -1.52 5.97
N ALA A 62 4.51 -2.01 5.24
CA ALA A 62 4.76 -2.77 4.02
C ALA A 62 3.71 -2.54 2.92
N ASP A 63 4.15 -2.68 1.66
CA ASP A 63 3.28 -2.74 0.47
C ASP A 63 2.48 -4.05 0.47
N TYR A 64 1.21 -3.98 0.88
CA TYR A 64 0.30 -5.12 0.91
C TYR A 64 -0.49 -5.27 -0.41
N ASP A 65 -0.22 -4.46 -1.44
CA ASP A 65 -0.64 -4.77 -2.82
C ASP A 65 0.29 -5.82 -3.49
N ASP A 66 1.32 -6.27 -2.77
CA ASP A 66 2.19 -7.38 -3.14
C ASP A 66 1.86 -8.64 -2.31
N ASP A 67 1.16 -9.59 -2.93
CA ASP A 67 0.79 -10.86 -2.30
C ASP A 67 2.01 -11.63 -1.73
N ASP A 68 3.19 -11.48 -2.35
CA ASP A 68 4.41 -12.14 -1.88
C ASP A 68 4.82 -11.58 -0.50
N ILE A 69 4.63 -10.27 -0.26
CA ILE A 69 4.90 -9.61 1.02
C ILE A 69 3.88 -10.03 2.08
N ALA A 70 2.60 -10.04 1.72
CA ALA A 70 1.54 -10.47 2.63
C ALA A 70 1.76 -11.92 3.10
N GLN A 71 2.15 -12.82 2.19
CA GLN A 71 2.48 -14.20 2.53
C GLN A 71 3.73 -14.31 3.40
N LEU A 72 4.77 -13.53 3.10
CA LEU A 72 6.02 -13.53 3.85
C LEU A 72 5.86 -13.04 5.30
N LEU A 73 4.90 -12.15 5.54
CA LEU A 73 4.61 -11.58 6.85
C LEU A 73 3.51 -12.33 7.64
N ALA A 74 2.88 -13.36 7.06
CA ALA A 74 1.73 -14.03 7.66
C ALA A 74 2.00 -14.62 9.06
N ASP A 75 3.21 -15.14 9.29
CA ASP A 75 3.62 -15.80 10.54
C ASP A 75 4.60 -14.95 11.38
N VAL A 76 4.52 -13.63 11.27
CA VAL A 76 5.40 -12.69 11.96
C VAL A 76 4.70 -12.12 13.20
N ASP A 77 5.40 -12.12 14.34
CA ASP A 77 4.82 -11.70 15.63
C ASP A 77 4.94 -10.18 15.92
N VAL A 78 5.76 -9.46 15.15
CA VAL A 78 5.92 -8.00 15.36
C VAL A 78 4.73 -7.22 14.80
N PRO A 79 4.39 -6.04 15.34
CA PRO A 79 3.32 -5.21 14.80
C PRO A 79 3.55 -4.87 13.32
N ILE A 80 2.51 -5.08 12.51
CA ILE A 80 2.51 -4.81 11.07
C ILE A 80 1.41 -3.82 10.72
N VAL A 81 1.75 -2.82 9.91
CA VAL A 81 0.80 -1.95 9.23
C VAL A 81 0.96 -2.12 7.73
N GLY A 82 -0.06 -2.65 7.06
CA GLY A 82 -0.11 -2.75 5.61
C GLY A 82 -0.53 -1.43 4.96
N VAL A 83 0.02 -1.15 3.80
CA VAL A 83 -0.36 -0.02 2.93
C VAL A 83 -0.69 -0.57 1.55
N GLY A 84 -1.78 -0.12 0.94
CA GLY A 84 -2.15 -0.53 -0.42
C GLY A 84 -3.46 0.08 -0.90
N GLY A 85 -4.11 -0.53 -1.87
CA GLY A 85 -5.41 -0.11 -2.39
C GLY A 85 -6.58 -0.45 -1.46
N SER A 86 -7.66 0.34 -1.51
CA SER A 86 -8.94 0.00 -0.90
C SER A 86 -9.67 -1.09 -1.69
N TYR A 87 -10.46 -1.89 -0.96
CA TYR A 87 -11.33 -2.91 -1.52
C TYR A 87 -12.79 -2.52 -1.36
N HIS A 88 -13.62 -2.84 -2.37
CA HIS A 88 -15.06 -2.65 -2.33
C HIS A 88 -15.76 -3.60 -1.34
N LEU A 89 -15.25 -4.82 -1.19
CA LEU A 89 -15.72 -5.76 -0.17
C LEU A 89 -14.83 -5.69 1.08
N ALA A 90 -15.46 -5.53 2.23
CA ALA A 90 -14.76 -5.47 3.52
C ALA A 90 -14.00 -6.76 3.84
N GLU A 91 -14.52 -7.92 3.42
CA GLU A 91 -13.86 -9.22 3.62
C GLU A 91 -12.56 -9.42 2.83
N ASN A 92 -12.30 -8.59 1.81
CA ASN A 92 -11.09 -8.68 1.00
C ASN A 92 -9.89 -7.95 1.64
N TYR A 93 -10.12 -7.14 2.69
CA TYR A 93 -9.01 -6.50 3.39
C TYR A 93 -8.17 -7.54 4.15
N PRO A 94 -6.84 -7.37 4.17
CA PRO A 94 -5.97 -8.29 4.90
C PRO A 94 -6.20 -8.16 6.41
N ALA A 95 -5.92 -9.24 7.15
CA ALA A 95 -6.09 -9.32 8.60
C ALA A 95 -4.98 -8.58 9.39
N VAL A 96 -4.61 -7.38 8.95
CA VAL A 96 -3.64 -6.48 9.59
C VAL A 96 -4.21 -5.08 9.71
N HIS A 97 -3.59 -4.21 10.52
CA HIS A 97 -3.90 -2.78 10.42
C HIS A 97 -3.53 -2.29 9.02
N TYR A 98 -4.44 -1.55 8.38
CA TYR A 98 -4.32 -1.27 6.96
C TYR A 98 -4.63 0.19 6.64
N ILE A 99 -3.73 0.84 5.90
CA ILE A 99 -3.89 2.18 5.39
C ILE A 99 -4.13 2.08 3.88
N ALA A 100 -5.35 2.38 3.46
CA ALA A 100 -5.78 2.20 2.08
C ALA A 100 -5.78 3.52 1.30
N THR A 101 -5.26 3.50 0.08
CA THR A 101 -5.57 4.50 -0.93
C THR A 101 -6.97 4.23 -1.47
N ASP A 102 -7.84 5.23 -1.45
CA ASP A 102 -9.22 5.07 -1.91
C ASP A 102 -9.30 4.94 -3.44
N ASN A 103 -9.43 3.70 -3.92
CA ASN A 103 -9.55 3.37 -5.33
C ASN A 103 -10.80 3.96 -5.97
N HIS A 104 -11.91 4.07 -5.24
CA HIS A 104 -13.13 4.68 -5.78
C HIS A 104 -12.95 6.18 -5.98
N ALA A 105 -12.46 6.89 -4.94
CA ALA A 105 -12.22 8.32 -5.01
C ALA A 105 -11.21 8.71 -6.11
N LEU A 106 -10.20 7.88 -6.36
CA LEU A 106 -9.26 8.07 -7.47
C LEU A 106 -9.96 8.08 -8.83
N VAL A 107 -10.81 7.07 -9.08
CA VAL A 107 -11.52 6.93 -10.35
C VAL A 107 -12.61 8.00 -10.50
N GLU A 108 -13.33 8.30 -9.41
CA GLU A 108 -14.32 9.37 -9.36
C GLU A 108 -13.69 10.73 -9.70
N SER A 109 -12.54 11.05 -9.08
CA SER A 109 -11.82 12.30 -9.37
C SER A 109 -11.44 12.41 -10.85
N ALA A 110 -10.92 11.34 -11.44
CA ALA A 110 -10.59 11.31 -12.87
C ALA A 110 -11.82 11.40 -13.79
N PHE A 111 -12.90 10.71 -13.43
CA PHE A 111 -14.17 10.72 -14.14
C PHE A 111 -14.80 12.10 -14.15
N LEU A 112 -14.93 12.72 -12.97
CA LEU A 112 -15.48 14.07 -12.80
C LEU A 112 -14.65 15.09 -13.59
N HIS A 113 -13.32 15.01 -13.52
CA HIS A 113 -12.45 15.91 -14.28
C HIS A 113 -12.73 15.89 -15.79
N LEU A 114 -12.95 14.71 -16.37
CA LEU A 114 -13.28 14.57 -17.79
C LEU A 114 -14.72 15.03 -18.09
N LYS A 115 -15.68 14.66 -17.23
CA LYS A 115 -17.10 15.02 -17.35
C LYS A 115 -17.29 16.54 -17.31
N GLU A 116 -16.62 17.22 -16.38
CA GLU A 116 -16.63 18.69 -16.24
C GLU A 116 -16.06 19.41 -17.48
N LYS A 117 -15.22 18.74 -18.25
CA LYS A 117 -14.70 19.24 -19.54
C LYS A 117 -15.61 18.91 -20.73
N GLY A 118 -16.78 18.34 -20.49
CA GLY A 118 -17.77 18.01 -21.52
C GLY A 118 -17.55 16.65 -22.22
N VAL A 119 -16.64 15.81 -21.72
CA VAL A 119 -16.50 14.44 -22.21
C VAL A 119 -17.73 13.62 -21.78
N ASN A 120 -18.34 12.90 -22.73
CA ASN A 120 -19.57 12.15 -22.52
C ASN A 120 -19.49 10.67 -22.96
N ARG A 121 -18.32 10.23 -23.44
CA ARG A 121 -18.02 8.84 -23.80
C ARG A 121 -16.75 8.44 -23.08
N PHE A 122 -16.88 7.43 -22.24
CA PHE A 122 -15.80 6.97 -21.38
C PHE A 122 -15.39 5.56 -21.77
N ALA A 123 -14.09 5.29 -21.68
CA ALA A 123 -13.51 3.97 -21.82
C ALA A 123 -12.42 3.82 -20.75
N PHE A 124 -12.18 2.58 -20.32
CA PHE A 124 -11.21 2.26 -19.30
C PHE A 124 -10.18 1.27 -19.85
N TYR A 125 -8.90 1.62 -19.70
CA TYR A 125 -7.80 0.72 -20.03
C TYR A 125 -7.25 0.13 -18.73
N GLY A 126 -7.67 -1.11 -18.44
CA GLY A 126 -7.34 -1.83 -17.21
C GLY A 126 -6.15 -2.78 -17.34
N LEU A 127 -6.02 -3.67 -16.35
CA LEU A 127 -5.09 -4.80 -16.35
C LEU A 127 -5.88 -6.10 -16.25
N PRO A 128 -5.37 -7.21 -16.82
CA PRO A 128 -5.99 -8.52 -16.65
C PRO A 128 -5.82 -9.02 -15.21
N ASP A 129 -6.74 -9.86 -14.75
CA ASP A 129 -6.71 -10.50 -13.43
C ASP A 129 -5.40 -11.27 -13.18
N SER A 130 -4.77 -11.80 -14.24
CA SER A 130 -3.49 -12.52 -14.17
C SER A 130 -2.32 -11.66 -13.69
N SER A 131 -2.47 -10.33 -13.67
CA SER A 131 -1.45 -9.40 -13.16
C SER A 131 -1.29 -9.44 -11.63
N ARG A 132 -2.26 -10.01 -10.90
CA ARG A 132 -2.32 -10.01 -9.43
C ARG A 132 -2.24 -8.59 -8.83
N LYS A 133 -2.76 -7.60 -9.56
CA LYS A 133 -2.86 -6.21 -9.11
C LYS A 133 -4.30 -5.92 -8.72
N HIS A 134 -4.66 -6.27 -7.48
CA HIS A 134 -6.04 -6.16 -7.00
C HIS A 134 -6.64 -4.76 -7.15
N TRP A 135 -5.84 -3.71 -6.91
CA TRP A 135 -6.26 -2.32 -7.14
C TRP A 135 -6.71 -2.04 -8.58
N ALA A 136 -6.26 -2.80 -9.58
CA ALA A 136 -6.70 -2.62 -10.96
C ALA A 136 -8.14 -3.08 -11.15
N ALA A 137 -8.50 -4.24 -10.57
CA ALA A 137 -9.87 -4.74 -10.56
C ALA A 137 -10.81 -3.83 -9.74
N GLU A 138 -10.34 -3.34 -8.59
CA GLU A 138 -11.10 -2.39 -7.75
C GLU A 138 -11.40 -1.07 -8.48
N ARG A 139 -10.42 -0.54 -9.22
CA ARG A 139 -10.60 0.67 -10.04
C ARG A 139 -11.49 0.42 -11.25
N GLU A 140 -11.38 -0.75 -11.89
CA GLU A 140 -12.29 -1.12 -12.97
C GLU A 140 -13.73 -1.24 -12.46
N TYR A 141 -13.93 -1.85 -11.29
CA TYR A 141 -15.22 -1.94 -10.64
C TYR A 141 -15.79 -0.53 -10.36
N ALA A 142 -15.01 0.35 -9.75
CA ALA A 142 -15.41 1.74 -9.50
C ALA A 142 -15.78 2.48 -10.80
N PHE A 143 -14.97 2.32 -11.86
CA PHE A 143 -15.26 2.91 -13.17
C PHE A 143 -16.62 2.44 -13.70
N ARG A 144 -16.91 1.13 -13.64
CA ARG A 144 -18.17 0.55 -14.10
C ARG A 144 -19.38 1.09 -13.33
N GLN A 145 -19.25 1.35 -12.03
CA GLN A 145 -20.30 1.99 -11.23
C GLN A 145 -20.55 3.43 -11.71
N LEU A 146 -19.50 4.23 -11.79
CA LEU A 146 -19.60 5.67 -12.10
C LEU A 146 -20.12 5.98 -13.51
N VAL A 147 -19.83 5.13 -14.51
CA VAL A 147 -20.33 5.33 -15.88
C VAL A 147 -21.74 4.79 -16.11
N ALA A 148 -22.28 4.00 -15.18
CA ALA A 148 -23.64 3.51 -15.23
C ALA A 148 -24.66 4.52 -14.65
N GLU A 149 -24.18 5.53 -13.93
CA GLU A 149 -24.94 6.68 -13.40
C GLU A 149 -25.22 7.76 -14.45
#